data_AF-A0AAW5IPC7-F1
#
_entry.id   AF-A0AAW5IPC7-F1
#
_cell.length_a   1.000
_cell.length_b   1.000
_cell.length_c   1.000
_cell.angle_alpha   90.00
_cell.angle_beta   90.00
_cell.angle_gamma   90.00
#
_symmetry.space_group_name_H-M   'P 1'
#
loop_
_entity.id
_entity.type
_entity.pdbx_description
1 polymer ?
#
loop_
_entity_poly.entity_id
_entity_poly.type
_entity_poly.pdbx_seq_one_letter_code
_entity_poly.pdbx_strand_id
1 'polypeptide(L)'
;MGRLMNEDFDRLLEFLNSYNLTSSVGDIEFRKILASCHKRYYSYLVFVVELHQQSGFSIQENQYDYLLESVSDVGQSLFSFMNGCYKGSCLLLRSSIENFIKAVCLKENPNIIFEKSVYKIFDLAKVSTVFQMSKSGLYDSIHNQYVELCKDVHTASISNMDHITALNVFPKFDSKKAEQVCSHFNVLLSAYVTLLSVVYNDFYHSLYYKNKEIVAASILTSFKKEINNIEE
;
A
#
# COMPACT_ATOMS: atom_id res chain seq x y z
N MET A 1 19.80 -39.10 8.47
CA MET A 1 18.99 -37.85 8.56
C MET A 1 19.84 -36.64 8.89
N GLY A 2 20.60 -36.61 9.99
CA GLY A 2 21.43 -35.45 10.35
C GLY A 2 22.38 -34.95 9.24
N ARG A 3 23.01 -35.87 8.49
CA ARG A 3 23.90 -35.50 7.36
C ARG A 3 23.17 -34.76 6.24
N LEU A 4 22.01 -35.27 5.78
CA LEU A 4 21.21 -34.62 4.72
C LEU A 4 20.67 -33.26 5.17
N MET A 5 20.29 -33.15 6.45
CA MET A 5 19.82 -31.90 7.04
C MET A 5 20.93 -30.84 7.09
N ASN A 6 22.14 -31.24 7.45
CA ASN A 6 23.30 -30.34 7.46
C ASN A 6 23.68 -29.93 6.02
N GLU A 7 23.69 -30.86 5.08
CA GLU A 7 23.96 -30.57 3.67
C GLU A 7 22.92 -29.60 3.07
N ASP A 8 21.64 -29.71 3.44
CA ASP A 8 20.59 -28.76 3.03
C ASP A 8 20.75 -27.39 3.70
N PHE A 9 21.10 -27.36 4.99
CA PHE A 9 21.37 -26.12 5.71
C PHE A 9 22.59 -25.37 5.15
N ASP A 10 23.66 -26.07 4.78
CA ASP A 10 24.82 -25.47 4.12
C ASP A 10 24.42 -24.81 2.79
N ARG A 11 23.55 -25.46 2.00
CA ARG A 11 22.99 -24.87 0.78
C ARG A 11 22.13 -23.63 1.04
N LEU A 12 21.38 -23.62 2.14
CA LEU A 12 20.63 -22.43 2.57
C LEU A 12 21.60 -21.27 2.88
N LEU A 13 22.70 -21.53 3.58
CA LEU A 13 23.72 -20.51 3.87
C LEU A 13 24.38 -20.00 2.59
N GLU A 14 24.71 -20.89 1.64
CA GLU A 14 25.21 -20.50 0.32
C GLU A 14 24.21 -19.60 -0.44
N PHE A 15 22.93 -19.98 -0.44
CA PHE A 15 21.86 -19.16 -1.01
C PHE A 15 21.80 -17.77 -0.38
N LEU A 16 21.79 -17.68 0.95
CA LEU A 16 21.73 -16.39 1.66
C LEU A 16 22.95 -15.52 1.38
N ASN A 17 24.15 -16.11 1.30
CA ASN A 17 25.39 -15.38 1.01
C ASN A 17 25.47 -14.90 -0.45
N SER A 18 24.77 -15.57 -1.36
CA SER A 18 24.75 -15.21 -2.79
C SER A 18 23.51 -14.41 -3.21
N TYR A 19 22.55 -14.23 -2.30
CA TYR A 19 21.26 -13.59 -2.60
C TYR A 19 21.43 -12.15 -3.07
N ASN A 20 20.96 -11.85 -4.29
CA ASN A 20 21.00 -10.50 -4.84
C ASN A 20 19.93 -10.30 -5.93
N LEU A 21 19.51 -9.05 -6.12
CA LEU A 21 18.49 -8.66 -7.11
C LEU A 21 19.06 -8.31 -8.48
N THR A 22 20.35 -8.56 -8.75
CA THR A 22 21.06 -8.03 -9.94
C THR A 22 20.38 -8.44 -11.23
N SER A 23 19.94 -9.70 -11.34
CA SER A 23 19.23 -10.21 -12.53
C SER A 23 17.90 -9.48 -12.76
N SER A 24 17.06 -9.35 -11.73
CA SER A 24 15.78 -8.63 -11.82
C SER A 24 15.99 -7.14 -12.11
N VAL A 25 16.94 -6.51 -11.43
CA VAL A 25 17.29 -5.10 -11.65
C VAL A 25 17.91 -4.90 -13.04
N GLY A 26 18.54 -5.90 -13.65
CA GLY A 26 19.00 -5.83 -15.03
C GLY A 26 17.88 -5.75 -16.07
N ASP A 27 16.67 -6.17 -15.70
CA ASP A 27 15.51 -6.23 -16.58
C ASP A 27 14.82 -4.86 -16.73
N ILE A 28 14.62 -4.41 -17.97
CA ILE A 28 14.03 -3.09 -18.29
C ILE A 28 12.56 -3.03 -17.90
N GLU A 29 11.82 -4.12 -18.08
CA GLU A 29 10.40 -4.21 -17.76
C GLU A 29 10.20 -4.17 -16.23
N PHE A 30 11.02 -4.93 -15.48
CA PHE A 30 11.03 -4.87 -14.03
C PHE A 30 11.26 -3.44 -13.51
N ARG A 31 12.27 -2.73 -14.04
CA ARG A 31 12.55 -1.34 -13.65
C ARG A 31 11.36 -0.42 -13.90
N LYS A 32 10.70 -0.56 -15.05
CA LYS A 32 9.54 0.26 -15.41
C LYS A 32 8.37 0.04 -14.44
N ILE A 33 8.06 -1.23 -14.14
CA ILE A 33 6.99 -1.58 -13.20
C ILE A 33 7.34 -1.10 -11.78
N LEU A 34 8.57 -1.36 -11.32
CA LEU A 34 9.06 -0.92 -10.01
C LEU A 34 9.01 0.60 -9.85
N ALA A 35 9.41 1.36 -10.87
CA ALA A 35 9.35 2.82 -10.85
C ALA A 35 7.91 3.33 -10.66
N SER A 36 6.92 2.66 -11.25
CA SER A 36 5.51 2.99 -11.05
C SER A 36 5.08 2.76 -9.59
N CYS A 37 5.39 1.59 -9.02
CA CYS A 37 5.09 1.30 -7.61
C CYS A 37 5.77 2.30 -6.66
N HIS A 38 7.07 2.53 -6.87
CA HIS A 38 7.87 3.43 -6.06
C HIS A 38 7.32 4.86 -6.09
N LYS A 39 6.94 5.39 -7.27
CA LYS A 39 6.37 6.73 -7.39
C LYS A 39 5.13 6.90 -6.49
N ARG A 40 4.26 5.91 -6.47
CA ARG A 40 3.03 5.92 -5.66
C ARG A 40 3.32 5.80 -4.17
N TYR A 41 4.19 4.86 -3.80
CA TYR A 41 4.62 4.69 -2.41
C TYR A 41 5.28 5.95 -1.87
N TYR A 42 6.23 6.52 -2.62
CA TYR A 42 6.94 7.72 -2.20
C TYR A 42 6.00 8.92 -2.04
N SER A 43 5.03 9.07 -2.93
CA SER A 43 3.99 10.09 -2.81
C SER A 43 3.15 9.95 -1.54
N TYR A 44 2.81 8.73 -1.15
CA TYR A 44 2.07 8.46 0.08
C TYR A 44 2.92 8.71 1.33
N LEU A 45 4.17 8.20 1.32
CA LEU A 45 5.15 8.39 2.39
C LEU A 45 5.39 9.88 2.67
N VAL A 46 5.65 10.68 1.63
CA VAL A 46 5.88 12.12 1.76
C VAL A 46 4.69 12.81 2.42
N PHE A 47 3.46 12.48 2.01
CA PHE A 47 2.26 13.07 2.63
C PHE A 47 2.19 12.78 4.13
N VAL A 48 2.34 11.51 4.51
CA VAL A 48 2.19 11.08 5.92
C VAL A 48 3.29 11.66 6.80
N VAL A 49 4.54 11.69 6.33
CA VAL A 49 5.67 12.27 7.09
C VAL A 49 5.48 13.78 7.29
N GLU A 50 5.09 14.51 6.24
CA GLU A 50 4.86 15.95 6.34
C GLU A 50 3.69 16.29 7.26
N LEU A 51 2.63 15.47 7.27
CA LEU A 51 1.45 15.67 8.10
C LEU A 51 1.76 15.70 9.60
N HIS A 52 2.78 14.95 10.03
CA HIS A 52 3.23 14.93 11.42
C HIS A 52 4.24 16.04 11.74
N GLN A 53 5.03 16.48 10.76
CA GLN A 53 6.11 17.45 10.99
C GLN A 53 5.65 18.90 10.99
N GLN A 54 4.53 19.23 10.34
CA GLN A 54 4.07 20.61 10.24
C GLN A 54 3.32 21.08 11.50
N SER A 55 3.90 22.06 12.18
CA SER A 55 3.27 22.76 13.30
C SER A 55 1.99 23.48 12.85
N GLY A 56 0.85 23.09 13.42
CA GLY A 56 -0.45 23.74 13.17
C GLY A 56 -1.56 22.82 12.66
N PHE A 57 -1.20 21.63 12.16
CA PHE A 57 -2.15 20.58 11.80
C PHE A 57 -1.99 19.41 12.77
N SER A 58 -2.87 19.32 13.78
CA SER A 58 -2.79 18.23 14.75
C SER A 58 -3.57 17.01 14.27
N ILE A 59 -2.85 16.03 13.73
CA ILE A 59 -3.33 14.64 13.73
C ILE A 59 -3.19 14.07 15.15
N GLN A 60 -4.17 13.30 15.63
CA GLN A 60 -4.04 12.64 16.93
C GLN A 60 -2.94 11.57 16.85
N GLU A 61 -2.16 11.39 17.92
CA GLU A 61 -1.00 10.47 17.94
C GLU A 61 -1.40 9.04 17.54
N ASN A 62 -2.48 8.52 18.13
CA ASN A 62 -3.05 7.22 17.77
C ASN A 62 -3.51 7.15 16.30
N GLN A 63 -4.03 8.25 15.73
CA GLN A 63 -4.41 8.30 14.31
C GLN A 63 -3.18 8.21 13.41
N TYR A 64 -2.11 8.89 13.80
CA TYR A 64 -0.84 8.90 13.08
C TYR A 64 -0.15 7.53 13.13
N ASP A 65 -0.18 6.84 14.28
CA ASP A 65 0.37 5.48 14.40
C ASP A 65 -0.25 4.51 13.39
N TYR A 66 -1.57 4.56 13.19
CA TYR A 66 -2.24 3.73 12.16
C TYR A 66 -1.89 4.15 10.72
N LEU A 67 -1.66 5.45 10.45
CA LEU A 67 -1.15 5.87 9.14
C LEU A 67 0.29 5.37 8.92
N LEU A 68 1.14 5.46 9.94
CA LEU A 68 2.51 4.95 9.88
C LEU A 68 2.54 3.45 9.67
N GLU A 69 1.68 2.70 10.34
CA GLU A 69 1.57 1.25 10.13
C GLU A 69 1.10 0.94 8.70
N SER A 70 0.12 1.71 8.18
CA SER A 70 -0.28 1.59 6.78
C SER A 70 0.87 1.87 5.81
N VAL A 71 1.69 2.90 6.05
CA VAL A 71 2.89 3.21 5.25
C VAL A 71 3.92 2.08 5.36
N SER A 72 4.15 1.55 6.57
CA SER A 72 5.04 0.43 6.85
C SER A 72 4.63 -0.82 6.06
N ASP A 73 3.34 -1.18 6.10
CA ASP A 73 2.77 -2.30 5.35
C ASP A 73 2.99 -2.15 3.84
N VAL A 74 2.78 -0.95 3.28
CA VAL A 74 3.04 -0.66 1.87
C VAL A 74 4.53 -0.77 1.54
N GLY A 75 5.41 -0.27 2.42
CA GLY A 75 6.86 -0.37 2.25
C GLY A 75 7.36 -1.82 2.27
N GLN A 76 6.88 -2.62 3.22
CA GLN A 76 7.17 -4.06 3.29
C GLN A 76 6.57 -4.82 2.10
N SER A 77 5.41 -4.38 1.61
CA SER A 77 4.81 -4.92 0.39
C SER A 77 5.70 -4.66 -0.82
N LEU A 78 6.24 -3.44 -0.95
CA LEU A 78 7.17 -3.10 -2.03
C LEU A 78 8.46 -3.92 -1.94
N PHE A 79 8.97 -4.16 -0.72
CA PHE A 79 10.10 -5.05 -0.50
C PHE A 79 9.78 -6.49 -0.96
N SER A 80 8.64 -7.04 -0.56
CA SER A 80 8.20 -8.38 -0.99
C SER A 80 8.06 -8.47 -2.51
N PHE A 81 7.50 -7.44 -3.14
CA PHE A 81 7.39 -7.31 -4.60
C PHE A 81 8.76 -7.38 -5.29
N MET A 82 9.76 -6.63 -4.80
CA MET A 82 11.10 -6.61 -5.39
C MET A 82 11.79 -7.98 -5.36
N ASN A 83 11.49 -8.77 -4.33
CA ASN A 83 12.06 -10.11 -4.15
C ASN A 83 11.27 -11.20 -4.91
N GLY A 84 10.19 -10.86 -5.62
CA GLY A 84 9.33 -11.81 -6.33
C GLY A 84 8.28 -12.49 -5.45
N CYS A 85 8.15 -12.07 -4.19
CA CYS A 85 7.16 -12.56 -3.24
C CYS A 85 5.81 -11.86 -3.44
N TYR A 86 5.22 -12.00 -4.64
CA TYR A 86 4.01 -11.27 -5.05
C TYR A 86 2.80 -11.54 -4.16
N LYS A 87 2.56 -12.79 -3.76
CA LYS A 87 1.50 -13.11 -2.79
C LYS A 87 1.72 -12.40 -1.45
N GLY A 88 2.96 -12.42 -0.94
CA GLY A 88 3.32 -11.71 0.29
C GLY A 88 3.07 -10.20 0.17
N SER A 89 3.38 -9.62 -0.99
CA SER A 89 3.07 -8.23 -1.31
C SER A 89 1.56 -7.93 -1.25
N CYS A 90 0.71 -8.78 -1.86
CA CYS A 90 -0.75 -8.62 -1.78
C CYS A 90 -1.29 -8.70 -0.34
N LEU A 91 -0.77 -9.63 0.48
CA LEU A 91 -1.17 -9.77 1.88
C LEU A 91 -0.88 -8.51 2.69
N LEU A 92 0.29 -7.90 2.46
CA LEU A 92 0.69 -6.65 3.13
C LEU A 92 -0.11 -5.45 2.63
N LEU A 93 -0.46 -5.37 1.34
CA LEU A 93 -1.39 -4.34 0.86
C LEU A 93 -2.76 -4.46 1.52
N ARG A 94 -3.23 -5.68 1.82
CA ARG A 94 -4.48 -5.89 2.54
C ARG A 94 -4.43 -5.33 3.96
N SER A 95 -3.31 -5.56 4.65
CA SER A 95 -3.04 -4.99 5.99
C SER A 95 -3.02 -3.45 5.94
N SER A 96 -2.38 -2.87 4.92
CA SER A 96 -2.30 -1.42 4.80
C SER A 96 -3.67 -0.75 4.64
N ILE A 97 -4.63 -1.41 3.98
CA ILE A 97 -6.02 -0.95 3.84
C ILE A 97 -6.71 -0.88 5.20
N GLU A 98 -6.57 -1.92 6.02
CA GLU A 98 -7.18 -1.96 7.34
C GLU A 98 -6.66 -0.80 8.21
N ASN A 99 -5.33 -0.65 8.28
CA ASN A 99 -4.67 0.39 9.06
C ASN A 99 -5.00 1.79 8.54
N PHE A 100 -5.07 1.97 7.22
CA PHE A 100 -5.46 3.24 6.60
C PHE A 100 -6.90 3.64 6.98
N ILE A 101 -7.86 2.72 6.84
CA ILE A 101 -9.27 3.01 7.15
C ILE A 101 -9.45 3.31 8.65
N LYS A 102 -8.79 2.51 9.51
CA LYS A 102 -8.76 2.77 10.95
C LYS A 102 -8.26 4.19 11.24
N ALA A 103 -7.16 4.60 10.64
CA ALA A 103 -6.64 5.95 10.79
C ALA A 103 -7.64 7.03 10.35
N VAL A 104 -8.10 7.00 9.09
CA VAL A 104 -8.89 8.13 8.57
C VAL A 104 -10.26 8.25 9.24
N CYS A 105 -10.85 7.14 9.70
CA CYS A 105 -12.16 7.14 10.37
C CYS A 105 -12.08 7.25 11.90
N LEU A 106 -10.89 7.21 12.51
CA LEU A 106 -10.73 7.18 13.98
C LEU A 106 -11.40 8.35 14.69
N LYS A 107 -11.31 9.55 14.12
CA LYS A 107 -11.85 10.77 14.71
C LYS A 107 -13.37 10.71 14.90
N GLU A 108 -14.08 10.11 13.95
CA GLU A 108 -15.54 9.95 13.99
C GLU A 108 -15.97 8.69 14.73
N ASN A 109 -15.16 7.63 14.63
CA ASN A 109 -15.46 6.32 15.22
C ASN A 109 -14.26 5.83 16.07
N PRO A 110 -14.07 6.34 17.30
CA PRO A 110 -12.93 5.95 18.14
C PRO A 110 -12.82 4.45 18.42
N ASN A 111 -13.94 3.72 18.35
CA ASN A 111 -13.97 2.28 18.59
C ASN A 111 -13.48 1.44 17.39
N ILE A 112 -13.24 2.05 16.22
CA ILE A 112 -12.84 1.33 15.00
C ILE A 112 -11.51 0.57 15.17
N ILE A 113 -10.63 1.04 16.06
CA ILE A 113 -9.33 0.42 16.35
C ILE A 113 -9.45 -0.89 17.11
N PHE A 114 -10.52 -1.07 17.88
CA PHE A 114 -10.80 -2.29 18.62
C PHE A 114 -11.53 -3.34 17.76
N GLU A 115 -12.03 -2.94 16.58
CA GLU A 115 -12.68 -3.86 15.66
C GLU A 115 -11.64 -4.77 14.98
N LYS A 116 -11.94 -6.06 14.99
CA LYS A 116 -11.07 -7.12 14.42
C LYS A 116 -11.59 -7.61 13.08
N SER A 117 -12.88 -7.42 12.79
CA SER A 117 -13.46 -7.77 11.52
C SER A 117 -13.26 -6.62 10.53
N VAL A 118 -12.44 -6.86 9.50
CA VAL A 118 -12.23 -5.87 8.43
C VAL A 118 -13.54 -5.51 7.72
N TYR A 119 -14.48 -6.45 7.59
CA TYR A 119 -15.81 -6.15 7.05
C TYR A 119 -16.57 -5.12 7.89
N LYS A 120 -16.51 -5.24 9.22
CA LYS A 120 -17.13 -4.24 10.10
C LYS A 120 -16.40 -2.90 10.07
N ILE A 121 -15.07 -2.90 9.91
CA ILE A 121 -14.29 -1.68 9.69
C ILE A 121 -14.79 -0.95 8.43
N PHE A 122 -15.04 -1.69 7.34
CA PHE A 122 -15.65 -1.13 6.12
C PHE A 122 -17.07 -0.63 6.33
N ASP A 123 -17.92 -1.36 7.06
CA ASP A 123 -19.29 -0.92 7.37
C ASP A 123 -19.30 0.42 8.13
N LEU A 124 -18.39 0.57 9.11
CA LEU A 124 -18.20 1.81 9.87
C LEU A 124 -17.66 2.93 8.98
N ALA A 125 -16.70 2.62 8.10
CA ALA A 125 -16.13 3.59 7.18
C ALA A 125 -17.15 4.10 6.16
N LYS A 126 -18.06 3.25 5.68
CA LYS A 126 -19.09 3.59 4.69
C LYS A 126 -20.02 4.71 5.19
N VAL A 127 -20.31 4.74 6.48
CA VAL A 127 -21.17 5.75 7.11
C VAL A 127 -20.40 6.97 7.62
N SER A 128 -19.07 6.96 7.57
CA SER A 128 -18.21 8.07 8.01
C SER A 128 -18.22 9.23 7.01
N THR A 129 -18.20 10.47 7.49
CA THR A 129 -18.19 11.66 6.62
C THR A 129 -16.93 11.74 5.75
N VAL A 130 -15.86 11.08 6.20
CA VAL A 130 -14.62 10.84 5.44
C VAL A 130 -14.88 10.22 4.06
N PHE A 131 -15.89 9.34 3.94
CA PHE A 131 -16.20 8.62 2.71
C PHE A 131 -17.55 9.00 2.08
N GLN A 132 -18.24 9.99 2.63
CA GLN A 132 -19.52 10.48 2.08
C GLN A 132 -19.33 11.48 0.95
N MET A 133 -20.44 11.81 0.28
CA MET A 133 -20.53 12.80 -0.80
C MET A 133 -19.60 12.46 -1.98
N SER A 134 -18.78 13.41 -2.45
CA SER A 134 -17.81 13.25 -3.53
C SER A 134 -16.82 12.10 -3.32
N LYS A 135 -16.61 11.66 -2.07
CA LYS A 135 -15.59 10.67 -1.68
C LYS A 135 -16.08 9.21 -1.70
N SER A 136 -17.36 8.96 -2.00
CA SER A 136 -17.92 7.60 -2.05
C SER A 136 -17.20 6.72 -3.08
N GLY A 137 -16.80 7.30 -4.23
CA GLY A 137 -16.00 6.59 -5.23
C GLY A 137 -14.63 6.15 -4.72
N LEU A 138 -14.04 6.87 -3.75
CA LEU A 138 -12.78 6.46 -3.10
C LEU A 138 -13.01 5.27 -2.18
N TYR A 139 -14.11 5.27 -1.42
CA TYR A 139 -14.52 4.12 -0.60
C TYR A 139 -14.67 2.87 -1.47
N ASP A 140 -15.45 2.97 -2.55
CA ASP A 140 -15.70 1.83 -3.44
C ASP A 140 -14.40 1.33 -4.07
N SER A 141 -13.50 2.25 -4.47
CA SER A 141 -12.19 1.90 -5.00
C SER A 141 -11.35 1.10 -3.99
N ILE A 142 -11.23 1.58 -2.75
CA ILE A 142 -10.45 0.91 -1.70
C ILE A 142 -11.08 -0.42 -1.30
N HIS A 143 -12.41 -0.47 -1.14
CA HIS A 143 -13.14 -1.69 -0.79
C HIS A 143 -13.01 -2.76 -1.88
N ASN A 144 -13.14 -2.39 -3.15
CA ASN A 144 -12.97 -3.32 -4.26
C ASN A 144 -11.53 -3.87 -4.30
N GLN A 145 -10.52 -3.05 -4.05
CA GLN A 145 -9.14 -3.51 -3.95
C GLN A 145 -8.95 -4.50 -2.79
N TYR A 146 -9.56 -4.25 -1.63
CA TYR A 146 -9.55 -5.20 -0.52
C TYR A 146 -10.16 -6.56 -0.92
N VAL A 147 -11.32 -6.55 -1.57
CA VAL A 147 -11.99 -7.77 -2.05
C VAL A 147 -11.12 -8.55 -3.04
N GLU A 148 -10.47 -7.85 -3.97
CA GLU A 148 -9.54 -8.49 -4.92
C GLU A 148 -8.33 -9.11 -4.21
N LEU A 149 -7.70 -8.39 -3.27
CA LEU A 149 -6.55 -8.90 -2.50
C LEU A 149 -6.92 -10.09 -1.59
N CYS A 150 -8.17 -10.19 -1.14
CA CYS A 150 -8.67 -11.35 -0.39
C CYS A 150 -8.60 -12.67 -1.20
N LYS A 151 -8.60 -12.60 -2.54
CA LYS A 151 -8.48 -13.79 -3.40
C LYS A 151 -7.14 -14.50 -3.21
N ASP A 152 -6.08 -13.76 -2.91
CA ASP A 152 -4.74 -14.33 -2.63
C ASP A 152 -4.65 -14.97 -1.25
N VAL A 153 -5.38 -14.43 -0.27
CA VAL A 153 -5.48 -14.99 1.09
C VAL A 153 -6.21 -16.32 1.07
N HIS A 154 -7.42 -16.32 0.51
CA HIS A 154 -8.30 -17.48 0.51
C HIS A 154 -7.96 -18.46 -0.60
N THR A 155 -6.97 -18.12 -1.45
CA THR A 155 -6.54 -18.96 -2.55
C THR A 155 -7.75 -19.33 -3.42
N ALA A 156 -8.50 -18.29 -3.81
CA ALA A 156 -9.81 -18.43 -4.44
C ALA A 156 -9.75 -19.24 -5.76
N SER A 157 -8.57 -19.33 -6.37
CA SER A 157 -8.30 -20.18 -7.53
C SER A 157 -6.84 -20.65 -7.54
N ILE A 158 -6.53 -21.60 -8.44
CA ILE A 158 -5.16 -22.09 -8.66
C ILE A 158 -4.22 -20.94 -9.06
N SER A 159 -4.70 -19.91 -9.77
CA SER A 159 -3.85 -18.76 -10.13
C SER A 159 -3.44 -17.90 -8.93
N ASN A 160 -4.11 -18.04 -7.78
CA ASN A 160 -3.78 -17.37 -6.52
C ASN A 160 -2.88 -18.25 -5.60
N MET A 161 -2.51 -19.46 -6.04
CA MET A 161 -1.55 -20.32 -5.35
C MET A 161 -0.13 -19.94 -5.76
N ASP A 162 0.72 -19.65 -4.76
CA ASP A 162 2.16 -19.64 -4.96
C ASP A 162 2.71 -21.04 -4.67
N HIS A 163 2.97 -21.80 -5.74
CA HIS A 163 3.57 -23.14 -5.69
C HIS A 163 5.09 -23.09 -5.50
N ILE A 164 5.53 -22.45 -4.41
CA ILE A 164 6.96 -22.36 -4.08
C ILE A 164 7.42 -23.72 -3.53
N THR A 165 8.29 -24.41 -4.26
CA THR A 165 8.82 -25.73 -3.88
C THR A 165 10.27 -25.68 -3.40
N ALA A 166 11.00 -24.59 -3.66
CA ALA A 166 12.38 -24.37 -3.24
C ALA A 166 12.68 -22.87 -3.15
N LEU A 167 13.66 -22.46 -2.32
CA LEU A 167 14.03 -21.06 -2.13
C LEU A 167 14.88 -20.49 -3.27
N ASN A 168 15.58 -21.35 -4.02
CA ASN A 168 16.41 -20.94 -5.16
C ASN A 168 15.59 -20.35 -6.33
N VAL A 169 14.27 -20.39 -6.25
CA VAL A 169 13.38 -19.67 -7.17
C VAL A 169 13.34 -18.17 -6.87
N PHE A 170 13.93 -17.70 -5.77
CA PHE A 170 14.02 -16.28 -5.43
C PHE A 170 15.45 -15.75 -5.59
N PRO A 171 15.59 -14.45 -5.90
CA PRO A 171 14.53 -13.56 -6.37
C PRO A 171 14.08 -13.94 -7.79
N LYS A 172 12.78 -13.78 -8.08
CA LYS A 172 12.25 -14.03 -9.42
C LYS A 172 11.33 -12.91 -9.86
N PHE A 173 11.65 -12.38 -11.04
CA PHE A 173 10.74 -11.50 -11.76
C PHE A 173 9.75 -12.34 -12.59
N ASP A 174 8.47 -12.11 -12.36
CA ASP A 174 7.36 -12.59 -13.20
C ASP A 174 6.57 -11.37 -13.63
N SER A 175 6.67 -10.98 -14.91
CA SER A 175 6.09 -9.73 -15.39
C SER A 175 4.58 -9.65 -15.19
N LYS A 176 3.85 -10.74 -15.42
CA LYS A 176 2.39 -10.76 -15.27
C LYS A 176 1.97 -10.54 -13.82
N LYS A 177 2.60 -11.26 -12.87
CA LYS A 177 2.33 -11.07 -11.44
C LYS A 177 2.78 -9.68 -10.98
N ALA A 178 3.91 -9.20 -11.49
CA ALA A 178 4.41 -7.87 -11.16
C ALA A 178 3.47 -6.76 -11.64
N GLU A 179 2.97 -6.84 -12.87
CA GLU A 179 1.99 -5.89 -13.42
C GLU A 179 0.69 -5.90 -12.60
N GLN A 180 0.20 -7.08 -12.23
CA GLN A 180 -0.99 -7.22 -11.40
C GLN A 180 -0.80 -6.53 -10.04
N VAL A 181 0.29 -6.84 -9.33
CA VAL A 181 0.59 -6.19 -8.03
C VAL A 181 0.77 -4.68 -8.20
N CYS A 182 1.48 -4.25 -9.24
CA CYS A 182 1.64 -2.83 -9.56
C CYS A 182 0.31 -2.10 -9.79
N SER A 183 -0.68 -2.77 -10.39
CA SER A 183 -2.03 -2.22 -10.54
C SER A 183 -2.69 -1.95 -9.18
N HIS A 184 -2.53 -2.86 -8.21
CA HIS A 184 -3.03 -2.68 -6.84
C HIS A 184 -2.35 -1.48 -6.16
N PHE A 185 -1.03 -1.36 -6.24
CA PHE A 185 -0.29 -0.19 -5.74
C PHE A 185 -0.82 1.12 -6.33
N ASN A 186 -0.98 1.15 -7.66
CA ASN A 186 -1.41 2.34 -8.38
C ASN A 186 -2.81 2.78 -7.97
N VAL A 187 -3.77 1.86 -7.87
CA VAL A 187 -5.15 2.19 -7.50
C VAL A 187 -5.23 2.61 -6.03
N LEU A 188 -4.72 1.77 -5.11
CA LEU A 188 -4.82 2.00 -3.67
C LEU A 188 -4.17 3.30 -3.24
N LEU A 189 -2.90 3.51 -3.60
CA LEU A 189 -2.15 4.65 -3.11
C LEU A 189 -2.61 5.97 -3.75
N SER A 190 -3.13 5.92 -4.98
CA SER A 190 -3.78 7.11 -5.55
C SER A 190 -5.06 7.43 -4.78
N ALA A 191 -5.85 6.43 -4.38
CA ALA A 191 -7.05 6.64 -3.56
C ALA A 191 -6.69 7.17 -2.16
N TYR A 192 -5.65 6.63 -1.51
CA TYR A 192 -5.20 7.11 -0.20
C TYR A 192 -4.75 8.56 -0.24
N VAL A 193 -3.83 8.88 -1.15
CA VAL A 193 -3.28 10.25 -1.29
C VAL A 193 -4.40 11.23 -1.66
N THR A 194 -5.32 10.83 -2.54
CA THR A 194 -6.47 11.67 -2.89
C THR A 194 -7.36 11.91 -1.68
N LEU A 195 -7.73 10.87 -0.93
CA LEU A 195 -8.57 10.99 0.25
C LEU A 195 -7.94 11.91 1.29
N LEU A 196 -6.66 11.69 1.61
CA LEU A 196 -5.93 12.53 2.55
C LEU A 196 -5.84 13.98 2.09
N SER A 197 -5.65 14.22 0.78
CA SER A 197 -5.60 15.59 0.22
C SER A 197 -6.95 16.31 0.27
N VAL A 198 -8.08 15.58 0.29
CA VAL A 198 -9.41 16.16 0.50
C VAL A 198 -9.67 16.39 1.99
N VAL A 199 -9.40 15.40 2.83
CA VAL A 199 -9.66 15.46 4.28
C VAL A 199 -8.78 16.50 4.98
N TYR A 200 -7.52 16.59 4.57
CA TYR A 200 -6.53 17.52 5.09
C TYR A 200 -6.18 18.58 4.03
N ASN A 201 -7.20 19.19 3.43
CA ASN A 201 -7.02 20.12 2.30
C ASN A 201 -6.15 21.34 2.65
N ASP A 202 -6.43 21.99 3.77
CA ASP A 202 -5.62 23.13 4.25
C ASP A 202 -4.14 22.75 4.42
N PHE A 203 -3.88 21.58 5.00
CA PHE A 203 -2.54 21.03 5.13
C PHE A 203 -1.89 20.76 3.76
N TYR A 204 -2.61 20.10 2.85
CA TYR A 204 -2.14 19.86 1.49
C TYR A 204 -1.74 21.16 0.77
N HIS A 205 -2.48 22.25 1.00
CA HIS A 205 -2.15 23.55 0.44
C HIS A 205 -0.92 24.21 1.08
N SER A 206 -0.61 23.87 2.33
CA SER A 206 0.56 24.36 3.07
C SER A 206 1.85 23.53 2.84
N LEU A 207 1.78 22.43 2.10
CA LEU A 207 2.95 21.62 1.74
C LEU A 207 3.99 22.47 0.98
N TYR A 208 5.26 22.25 1.30
CA TYR A 208 6.37 22.80 0.53
C TYR A 208 6.25 22.37 -0.95
N TYR A 209 6.47 23.29 -1.88
CA TYR A 209 6.09 23.13 -3.29
C TYR A 209 6.61 21.83 -3.93
N LYS A 210 7.85 21.41 -3.62
CA LYS A 210 8.41 20.13 -4.13
C LYS A 210 7.66 18.91 -3.62
N ASN A 211 7.29 18.91 -2.34
CA ASN A 211 6.53 17.82 -1.73
C ASN A 211 5.10 17.81 -2.24
N LYS A 212 4.52 19.01 -2.45
CA LYS A 212 3.20 19.15 -3.08
C LYS A 212 3.18 18.58 -4.51
N GLU A 213 4.22 18.83 -5.32
CA GLU A 213 4.34 18.24 -6.66
C GLU A 213 4.41 16.71 -6.62
N ILE A 214 5.19 16.16 -5.67
CA ILE A 214 5.30 14.72 -5.44
C ILE A 214 3.93 14.13 -5.09
N VAL A 215 3.22 14.74 -4.14
CA VAL A 215 1.86 14.33 -3.72
C VAL A 215 0.86 14.44 -4.87
N ALA A 216 0.86 15.58 -5.57
CA ALA A 216 -0.08 15.86 -6.65
C ALA A 216 0.04 14.90 -7.84
N ALA A 217 1.22 14.28 -8.02
CA ALA A 217 1.43 13.27 -9.03
C ALA A 217 0.60 11.99 -8.80
N SER A 218 0.08 11.77 -7.59
CA SER A 218 -0.79 10.63 -7.23
C SER A 218 -2.23 10.97 -6.94
N ILE A 219 -2.60 12.24 -7.00
CA ILE A 219 -4.00 12.66 -6.89
C ILE A 219 -4.75 12.24 -8.16
N LEU A 220 -5.90 11.58 -7.96
CA LEU A 220 -6.82 11.22 -9.03
C LEU A 220 -7.35 12.47 -9.72
N THR A 221 -7.33 12.48 -11.05
CA THR A 221 -7.70 13.64 -11.87
C THR A 221 -9.11 14.17 -11.56
N SER A 222 -10.06 13.28 -11.26
CA SER A 222 -11.44 13.63 -10.92
C SER A 222 -11.57 14.50 -9.66
N PHE A 223 -10.60 14.42 -8.73
CA PHE A 223 -10.61 15.18 -7.49
C PHE A 223 -9.75 16.45 -7.54
N LYS A 224 -9.02 16.69 -8.63
CA LYS A 224 -8.12 17.86 -8.72
C LYS A 224 -8.86 19.19 -8.64
N LYS A 225 -10.10 19.28 -9.14
CA LYS A 225 -10.91 20.51 -9.03
C LYS A 225 -11.32 20.76 -7.58
N GLU A 226 -11.91 19.75 -6.94
CA GLU A 226 -12.32 19.78 -5.52
C GLU A 226 -11.14 20.14 -4.62
N ILE A 227 -10.01 19.45 -4.77
CA ILE A 227 -8.82 19.69 -3.94
C ILE A 227 -8.26 21.10 -4.15
N ASN A 228 -8.31 21.66 -5.36
CA ASN A 228 -7.79 23.02 -5.60
C ASN A 228 -8.83 24.12 -5.36
N ASN A 229 -9.99 23.79 -4.78
CA ASN A 229 -11.08 24.75 -4.49
C ASN A 229 -11.51 25.55 -5.73
N ILE A 230 -11.56 24.89 -6.89
CA ILE A 230 -12.02 25.50 -8.14
C ILE A 230 -13.54 25.24 -8.25
N GLU A 231 -14.34 26.30 -8.22
CA GLU A 231 -15.79 26.24 -8.44
C GLU A 231 -16.13 25.72 -9.85
N GLU A 232 -17.25 25.01 -10.00
CA GLU A 232 -17.71 24.45 -11.29
C GLU A 232 -18.09 25.52 -12.31
#